data_AF-A0A0A9D7H3-F1
#
_entry.id   AF-A0A0A9D7H3-F1
#
_cell.length_a   1.000
_cell.length_b   1.000
_cell.length_c   1.000
_cell.angle_alpha   90.00
_cell.angle_beta   90.00
_cell.angle_gamma   90.00
#
_symmetry.space_group_name_H-M   'P 1'
#
loop_
_entity.id
_entity.type
_entity.pdbx_description
1 polymer ?
#
loop_
_entity_poly.entity_id
_entity_poly.type
_entity_poly.pdbx_seq_one_letter_code
_entity_poly.pdbx_strand_id
1 'polypeptide(L)'
;MDLLRDNQTLFDKVMDAVPREIQTVIPQVTGIPVVFVSALEGRGRFAVMRQVIDTYEKWCLRLSTSRLNRWLRKVMSRHSWKDTATQPKVKYFTQVKARPPTFVAFMSGKAQLSFTDTRFLTKSLKEDFDIGGIPIRIVQRSIPRKPSAKSNIRNTGPRIVRMKTDKRSTISDPTQS
;
A
#
# COMPACT_ATOMS: atom_id res chain seq x y z
N MET A 1 5.18 -40.29 -4.73
CA MET A 1 4.63 -40.69 -6.04
C MET A 1 4.86 -42.15 -6.36
N ASP A 2 6.04 -42.71 -6.05
CA ASP A 2 6.41 -44.08 -6.43
C ASP A 2 5.48 -45.19 -5.92
N LEU A 3 4.81 -44.97 -4.79
CA LEU A 3 3.91 -45.95 -4.17
C LEU A 3 2.46 -45.88 -4.68
N LEU A 4 2.13 -44.90 -5.55
CA LEU A 4 0.76 -44.65 -6.04
C LEU A 4 0.55 -45.11 -7.48
N ARG A 5 1.42 -45.98 -8.00
CA ARG A 5 1.47 -46.36 -9.42
C ARG A 5 0.25 -47.14 -9.91
N ASP A 6 -0.24 -48.04 -9.08
CA ASP A 6 -1.18 -49.07 -9.54
C ASP A 6 -2.65 -48.64 -9.38
N ASN A 7 -2.91 -47.49 -8.76
CA ASN A 7 -4.27 -47.03 -8.49
C ASN A 7 -4.46 -45.57 -8.88
N GLN A 8 -4.94 -45.38 -10.12
CA GLN A 8 -5.23 -44.07 -10.72
C GLN A 8 -6.22 -43.25 -9.85
N THR A 9 -7.21 -43.90 -9.25
CA THR A 9 -8.21 -43.20 -8.42
C THR A 9 -7.62 -42.67 -7.12
N LEU A 10 -6.64 -43.38 -6.53
CA LEU A 10 -5.91 -42.89 -5.37
C LEU A 10 -4.95 -41.77 -5.76
N PHE A 11 -4.32 -41.88 -6.92
CA PHE A 11 -3.45 -40.83 -7.44
C PHE A 11 -4.17 -39.49 -7.54
N ASP A 12 -5.31 -39.44 -8.23
CA ASP A 12 -6.07 -38.20 -8.41
C ASP A 12 -6.55 -37.61 -7.08
N LYS A 13 -7.00 -38.48 -6.17
CA LYS A 13 -7.38 -38.07 -4.81
C LYS A 13 -6.22 -37.45 -4.04
N VAL A 14 -5.03 -38.05 -4.12
CA VAL A 14 -3.82 -37.52 -3.45
C VAL A 14 -3.39 -36.20 -4.08
N MET A 15 -3.46 -36.06 -5.41
CA MET A 15 -3.10 -34.83 -6.10
C MET A 15 -3.97 -33.65 -5.65
N ASP A 16 -5.26 -33.88 -5.39
CA ASP A 16 -6.19 -32.84 -4.92
C ASP A 16 -6.16 -32.64 -3.39
N ALA A 17 -5.97 -33.71 -2.60
CA ALA A 17 -5.96 -33.64 -1.14
C ALA A 17 -4.70 -32.96 -0.59
N VAL A 18 -3.52 -33.31 -1.12
CA VAL A 18 -2.23 -32.86 -0.54
C VAL A 18 -2.09 -31.33 -0.54
N PRO A 19 -2.38 -30.58 -1.62
CA PRO A 19 -2.27 -29.12 -1.59
C PRO A 19 -3.22 -28.47 -0.57
N ARG A 20 -4.43 -29.01 -0.42
CA ARG A 20 -5.42 -28.53 0.57
C ARG A 20 -4.95 -28.78 2.00
N GLU A 21 -4.38 -29.94 2.25
CA GLU A 21 -3.87 -30.31 3.56
C GLU A 21 -2.63 -29.50 3.94
N ILE A 22 -1.70 -29.29 3.01
CA ILE A 22 -0.55 -28.40 3.21
C ILE A 22 -1.02 -26.99 3.60
N GLN A 23 -2.04 -26.46 2.93
CA GLN A 23 -2.56 -25.13 3.25
C GLN A 23 -3.24 -25.07 4.64
N THR A 24 -3.77 -26.20 5.11
CA THR A 24 -4.40 -26.35 6.42
C THR A 24 -3.36 -26.47 7.54
N VAL A 25 -2.29 -27.24 7.31
CA VAL A 25 -1.18 -27.44 8.27
C VAL A 25 -0.29 -26.20 8.36
N ILE A 26 -0.11 -25.47 7.25
CA ILE A 26 0.80 -24.32 7.14
C ILE A 26 0.03 -23.06 6.70
N PRO A 27 -0.88 -22.52 7.53
CA PRO A 27 -1.67 -21.34 7.17
C PRO A 27 -0.82 -20.06 7.06
N GLN A 28 0.35 -20.03 7.69
CA GLN A 28 1.27 -18.88 7.65
C GLN A 28 1.85 -18.62 6.26
N VAL A 29 1.98 -19.65 5.41
CA VAL A 29 2.52 -19.51 4.06
C VAL A 29 1.46 -19.95 3.06
N THR A 30 0.82 -18.96 2.45
CA THR A 30 -0.22 -19.18 1.43
C THR A 30 0.33 -19.05 0.01
N GLY A 31 -0.17 -19.90 -0.88
CA GLY A 31 0.14 -19.86 -2.32
C GLY A 31 1.51 -20.44 -2.68
N ILE A 32 1.99 -21.44 -1.95
CA ILE A 32 3.20 -22.19 -2.30
C ILE A 32 2.86 -23.18 -3.44
N PRO A 33 3.66 -23.25 -4.51
CA PRO A 33 3.51 -24.29 -5.52
C PRO A 33 3.86 -25.67 -4.93
N VAL A 34 2.98 -26.64 -5.09
CA VAL A 34 3.22 -28.03 -4.69
C VAL A 34 3.66 -28.82 -5.91
N VAL A 35 4.88 -29.37 -5.87
CA VAL A 35 5.43 -30.19 -6.94
C VAL A 35 5.62 -31.61 -6.43
N PHE A 36 5.02 -32.56 -7.13
CA PHE A 36 5.14 -33.97 -6.80
C PHE A 36 6.36 -34.57 -7.50
N VAL A 37 7.19 -35.28 -6.73
CA VAL A 37 8.43 -35.89 -7.23
C VAL A 37 8.48 -37.39 -6.92
N SER A 38 9.26 -38.11 -7.73
CA SER A 38 9.65 -39.49 -7.51
C SER A 38 11.17 -39.59 -7.68
N ALA A 39 11.85 -40.06 -6.64
CA ALA A 39 13.29 -40.22 -6.66
C ALA A 39 13.68 -41.49 -7.45
N LEU A 40 12.84 -42.53 -7.41
CA LEU A 40 13.15 -43.83 -8.00
C LEU A 40 13.07 -43.78 -9.53
N GLU A 41 12.10 -43.05 -10.09
CA GLU A 41 11.94 -42.90 -11.55
C GLU A 41 12.57 -41.60 -12.07
N GLY A 42 13.03 -40.74 -11.17
CA GLY A 42 13.48 -39.38 -11.50
C GLY A 42 12.37 -38.50 -12.09
N ARG A 43 11.09 -38.81 -11.85
CA ARG A 43 9.95 -37.99 -12.29
C ARG A 43 9.84 -36.72 -11.45
N GLY A 44 9.47 -35.62 -12.10
CA GLY A 44 9.27 -34.33 -11.44
C GLY A 44 10.54 -33.47 -11.28
N ARG A 45 11.73 -33.97 -11.61
CA ARG A 45 12.98 -33.18 -11.52
C ARG A 45 12.95 -31.88 -12.34
N PHE A 46 12.47 -31.95 -13.57
CA PHE A 46 12.35 -30.78 -14.45
C PHE A 46 11.24 -29.84 -13.98
N ALA A 47 10.15 -30.38 -13.43
CA ALA A 47 9.06 -29.58 -12.87
C ALA A 47 9.53 -28.79 -11.65
N VAL A 48 10.35 -29.38 -10.77
CA VAL A 48 10.97 -28.68 -9.65
C VAL A 48 11.87 -27.55 -10.15
N MET A 49 12.77 -27.84 -11.10
CA MET A 49 13.68 -26.81 -11.62
C MET A 49 12.94 -25.64 -12.28
N ARG A 50 11.90 -25.93 -13.07
CA ARG A 50 11.03 -24.90 -13.64
C ARG A 50 10.36 -24.07 -12.56
N GLN A 51 9.78 -24.73 -11.55
CA GLN A 51 9.11 -24.03 -10.47
C GLN A 51 10.05 -23.14 -9.66
N VAL A 52 11.30 -23.58 -9.45
CA VAL A 52 12.34 -22.77 -8.79
C VAL A 52 12.63 -21.49 -9.58
N ILE A 53 12.77 -21.60 -10.91
CA ILE A 53 13.01 -20.45 -11.78
C ILE A 53 11.79 -19.50 -11.75
N ASP A 54 10.58 -20.03 -11.93
CA ASP A 54 9.34 -19.24 -11.89
C ASP A 54 9.18 -18.50 -10.55
N THR A 55 9.43 -19.19 -9.43
CA THR A 55 9.40 -18.59 -8.10
C THR A 55 10.51 -17.55 -7.92
N TYR A 56 11.70 -17.77 -8.49
CA TYR A 56 12.79 -16.81 -8.46
C TYR A 56 12.44 -15.53 -9.24
N GLU A 57 11.84 -15.65 -10.42
CA GLU A 57 11.39 -14.50 -11.21
C GLU A 57 10.37 -13.66 -10.45
N LYS A 58 9.37 -14.31 -9.85
CA LYS A 58 8.38 -13.66 -8.98
C LYS A 58 9.04 -13.02 -7.76
N TRP A 59 10.05 -13.66 -7.17
CA TRP A 59 10.80 -13.10 -6.04
C TRP A 59 11.63 -11.86 -6.43
N CYS A 60 12.02 -11.75 -7.70
CA CYS A 60 12.73 -10.62 -8.26
C CYS A 60 11.83 -9.49 -8.76
N LEU A 61 10.50 -9.67 -8.74
CA LEU A 61 9.54 -8.76 -9.34
C LEU A 61 9.70 -7.34 -8.78
N ARG A 62 9.86 -6.36 -9.68
CA ARG A 62 9.88 -4.93 -9.34
C ARG A 62 8.66 -4.22 -9.91
N LEU A 63 7.85 -3.69 -9.01
CA LEU A 63 6.62 -2.96 -9.31
C LEU A 63 6.90 -1.46 -9.33
N SER A 64 6.44 -0.78 -10.38
CA SER A 64 6.56 0.67 -10.46
C SER A 64 5.69 1.34 -9.39
N THR A 65 6.18 2.46 -8.85
CA THR A 65 5.47 3.22 -7.81
C THR A 65 4.11 3.71 -8.30
N SER A 66 4.00 4.12 -9.58
CA SER A 66 2.74 4.54 -10.17
C SER A 66 1.69 3.42 -10.21
N ARG A 67 2.10 2.20 -10.59
CA ARG A 67 1.23 1.00 -10.59
C ARG A 67 0.77 0.66 -9.18
N LEU A 68 1.69 0.66 -8.21
CA LEU A 68 1.38 0.41 -6.81
C LEU A 68 0.39 1.41 -6.22
N ASN A 69 0.57 2.71 -6.47
CA ASN A 69 -0.35 3.71 -5.92
C ASN A 69 -1.73 3.70 -6.58
N ARG A 70 -1.81 3.34 -7.87
CA ARG A 70 -3.09 3.12 -8.55
C ARG A 70 -3.82 1.92 -7.97
N TRP A 71 -3.09 0.82 -7.78
CA TRP A 71 -3.59 -0.39 -7.14
C TRP A 71 -4.08 -0.11 -5.71
N LEU A 72 -3.28 0.59 -4.90
CA LEU A 72 -3.62 0.93 -3.52
C LEU A 72 -4.98 1.65 -3.44
N ARG A 73 -5.22 2.66 -4.28
CA ARG A 73 -6.50 3.38 -4.28
C ARG A 73 -7.69 2.45 -4.56
N LYS A 74 -7.54 1.50 -5.48
CA LYS A 74 -8.57 0.51 -5.84
C LYS A 74 -8.82 -0.49 -4.71
N VAL A 75 -7.78 -0.91 -3.99
CA VAL A 75 -7.92 -1.84 -2.87
C VAL A 75 -8.51 -1.13 -1.64
N MET A 76 -8.06 0.10 -1.36
CA MET A 76 -8.59 0.90 -0.26
C MET A 76 -10.06 1.29 -0.47
N SER A 77 -10.54 1.45 -1.71
CA SER A 77 -11.96 1.72 -1.96
C SER A 77 -12.87 0.50 -1.76
N ARG A 78 -12.33 -0.72 -1.88
CA ARG A 78 -13.07 -1.98 -1.68
C ARG A 78 -13.15 -2.36 -0.21
N HIS A 79 -12.15 -1.96 0.57
CA HIS A 79 -12.12 -2.21 2.00
C HIS A 79 -12.96 -1.15 2.71
N SER A 80 -14.02 -1.56 3.41
CA SER A 80 -14.72 -0.69 4.34
C SER A 80 -13.80 -0.43 5.54
N TRP A 81 -12.85 0.47 5.34
CA TRP A 81 -12.09 1.04 6.43
C TRP A 81 -13.12 1.76 7.30
N LYS A 82 -13.35 1.29 8.53
CA LYS A 82 -14.23 2.01 9.47
C LYS A 82 -13.77 3.46 9.51
N ASP A 83 -14.54 4.37 8.94
CA ASP A 83 -14.15 5.75 8.65
C ASP A 83 -14.15 6.55 9.96
N THR A 84 -13.26 6.20 10.87
CA THR A 84 -13.01 6.92 12.10
C THR A 84 -11.96 7.96 11.78
N ALA A 85 -12.25 9.23 12.11
CA ALA A 85 -11.38 10.38 11.85
C ALA A 85 -9.92 10.22 12.34
N THR A 86 -9.67 9.26 13.24
CA THR A 86 -8.39 8.95 13.88
C THR A 86 -7.56 7.88 13.15
N GLN A 87 -8.11 7.19 12.15
CA GLN A 87 -7.43 6.06 11.49
C GLN A 87 -6.26 6.51 10.57
N PRO A 88 -5.11 5.79 10.58
CA PRO A 88 -3.98 6.12 9.73
C PRO A 88 -4.29 5.83 8.26
N LYS A 89 -4.30 6.89 7.43
CA LYS A 89 -4.47 6.76 5.98
C LYS A 89 -3.12 6.56 5.29
N VAL A 90 -3.01 5.50 4.47
CA VAL A 90 -1.84 5.28 3.60
C VAL A 90 -1.90 6.27 2.43
N LYS A 91 -0.96 7.20 2.38
CA LYS A 91 -0.89 8.23 1.33
C LYS A 91 -0.13 7.74 0.10
N TYR A 92 0.94 7.00 0.33
CA TYR A 92 1.87 6.61 -0.71
C TYR A 92 2.48 5.25 -0.39
N PHE A 93 2.68 4.45 -1.42
CA PHE A 93 3.22 3.10 -1.33
C PHE A 93 4.29 2.87 -2.38
N THR A 94 5.41 2.29 -2.00
CA THR A 94 6.57 2.09 -2.89
C THR A 94 7.34 0.83 -2.53
N GLN A 95 8.00 0.21 -3.52
CA GLN A 95 8.88 -0.93 -3.33
C GLN A 95 10.34 -0.48 -3.22
N VAL A 96 10.93 -0.65 -2.04
CA VAL A 96 12.30 -0.21 -1.73
C VAL A 96 13.33 -1.28 -2.05
N LYS A 97 13.00 -2.57 -1.80
CA LYS A 97 13.89 -3.70 -2.13
C LYS A 97 13.13 -4.75 -2.92
N ALA A 98 13.81 -5.37 -3.87
CA ALA A 98 13.26 -6.47 -4.67
C ALA A 98 13.36 -7.82 -3.94
N ARG A 99 14.44 -8.07 -3.19
CA ARG A 99 14.72 -9.39 -2.59
C ARG A 99 15.03 -9.27 -1.08
N PRO A 100 14.13 -9.69 -0.17
CA PRO A 100 12.71 -9.98 -0.43
C PRO A 100 11.93 -8.71 -0.79
N PRO A 101 10.80 -8.83 -1.52
CA PRO A 101 9.95 -7.69 -1.86
C PRO A 101 9.56 -6.91 -0.62
N THR A 102 10.16 -5.74 -0.48
CA THR A 102 9.99 -4.88 0.70
C THR A 102 9.35 -3.59 0.25
N PHE A 103 8.15 -3.36 0.76
CA PHE A 103 7.36 -2.17 0.50
C PHE A 103 7.39 -1.23 1.70
N VAL A 104 7.29 0.07 1.41
CA VAL A 104 7.13 1.11 2.43
C VAL A 104 5.78 1.77 2.25
N ALA A 105 4.97 1.73 3.29
CA ALA A 105 3.72 2.47 3.40
C ALA A 105 3.97 3.79 4.13
N PHE A 106 3.77 4.91 3.43
CA PHE A 106 3.82 6.23 4.02
C PHE A 106 2.43 6.65 4.47
N MET A 107 2.32 6.99 5.75
CA MET A 107 1.05 7.22 6.41
C MET A 107 0.94 8.66 6.89
N SER A 108 -0.30 9.14 6.94
CA SER A 108 -0.61 10.45 7.51
C SER A 108 -0.86 10.35 9.01
N GLY A 109 -0.13 11.13 9.82
CA GLY A 109 -0.33 11.19 11.27
C GLY A 109 0.64 10.28 12.05
N LYS A 110 0.38 10.11 13.35
CA LYS A 110 1.25 9.34 14.27
C LYS A 110 0.82 7.87 14.46
N ALA A 111 -0.34 7.48 13.96
CA ALA A 111 -0.87 6.13 14.14
C ALA A 111 -0.22 5.11 13.19
N GLN A 112 0.00 3.89 13.68
CA GLN A 112 0.44 2.73 12.90
C GLN A 112 -0.76 1.94 12.37
N LEU A 113 -0.64 1.31 11.20
CA LEU A 113 -1.70 0.40 10.71
C LEU A 113 -1.82 -0.77 11.67
N SER A 114 -3.04 -1.24 11.90
CA SER A 114 -3.24 -2.45 12.67
C SER A 114 -2.61 -3.65 11.96
N PHE A 115 -2.38 -4.72 12.73
CA PHE A 115 -1.92 -5.98 12.16
C PHE A 115 -2.91 -6.52 11.10
N THR A 116 -4.21 -6.36 11.32
CA THR A 116 -5.27 -6.79 10.41
C THR A 116 -5.17 -6.08 9.06
N ASP A 117 -4.98 -4.76 9.06
CA ASP A 117 -4.89 -3.97 7.83
C ASP A 117 -3.60 -4.30 7.06
N THR A 118 -2.50 -4.52 7.80
CA THR A 118 -1.22 -4.93 7.20
C THR A 118 -1.34 -6.33 6.57
N ARG A 119 -2.03 -7.27 7.23
CA ARG A 119 -2.31 -8.61 6.68
C ARG A 119 -3.20 -8.52 5.44
N PHE A 120 -4.24 -7.67 5.47
CA PHE A 120 -5.12 -7.43 4.32
C PHE A 120 -4.33 -6.90 3.11
N LEU A 121 -3.54 -5.84 3.30
CA LEU A 121 -2.67 -5.30 2.26
C LEU A 121 -1.71 -6.35 1.69
N THR A 122 -1.12 -7.16 2.56
CA THR A 122 -0.21 -8.25 2.16
C THR A 122 -0.94 -9.30 1.33
N LYS A 123 -2.15 -9.71 1.73
CA LYS A 123 -2.97 -10.67 1.00
C LYS A 123 -3.38 -10.12 -0.38
N SER A 124 -3.89 -8.89 -0.43
CA SER A 124 -4.27 -8.26 -1.71
C SER A 124 -3.06 -8.05 -2.63
N LEU A 125 -1.87 -7.76 -2.11
CA LEU A 125 -0.64 -7.71 -2.92
C LEU A 125 -0.33 -9.07 -3.55
N LYS A 126 -0.45 -10.15 -2.77
CA LYS A 126 -0.20 -11.51 -3.27
C LYS A 126 -1.18 -11.90 -4.37
N GLU A 127 -2.46 -11.61 -4.19
CA GLU A 127 -3.52 -11.94 -5.13
C GLU A 127 -3.44 -11.12 -6.42
N ASP A 128 -3.30 -9.79 -6.34
CA ASP A 128 -3.37 -8.92 -7.52
C ASP A 128 -2.07 -8.89 -8.36
N PHE A 129 -0.93 -9.27 -7.77
CA PHE A 129 0.37 -9.29 -8.47
C PHE A 129 0.94 -10.70 -8.66
N ASP A 130 0.17 -11.76 -8.35
CA ASP A 130 0.56 -13.17 -8.50
C ASP A 130 1.92 -13.53 -7.82
N ILE A 131 2.19 -12.90 -6.68
CA ILE A 131 3.38 -13.14 -5.84
C ILE A 131 3.07 -14.07 -4.66
N GLY A 132 2.24 -15.09 -4.91
CA GLY A 132 1.95 -16.17 -3.97
C GLY A 132 3.22 -16.90 -3.51
N GLY A 133 3.22 -17.40 -2.27
CA GLY A 133 4.35 -18.14 -1.70
C GLY A 133 5.58 -17.29 -1.33
N ILE A 134 5.66 -16.03 -1.77
CA ILE A 134 6.81 -15.16 -1.50
C ILE A 134 6.60 -14.37 -0.20
N PRO A 135 7.61 -14.29 0.69
CA PRO A 135 7.54 -13.44 1.87
C PRO A 135 7.59 -11.96 1.47
N ILE A 136 6.54 -11.22 1.82
CA ILE A 136 6.44 -9.78 1.60
C ILE A 136 6.69 -9.04 2.91
N ARG A 137 7.49 -7.98 2.87
CA ARG A 137 7.73 -7.10 4.02
C ARG A 137 7.06 -5.76 3.78
N ILE A 138 6.25 -5.29 4.72
CA ILE A 138 5.67 -3.94 4.69
C ILE A 138 6.23 -3.17 5.88
N VAL A 139 6.97 -2.11 5.60
CA VAL A 139 7.50 -1.19 6.60
C VAL A 139 6.62 0.06 6.60
N GLN A 140 6.23 0.50 7.79
CA GLN A 140 5.40 1.68 7.95
C GLN A 140 6.27 2.89 8.28
N ARG A 141 6.01 4.03 7.63
CA ARG A 141 6.64 5.31 7.94
C ARG A 141 5.58 6.39 8.13
N SER A 142 5.60 7.04 9.28
CA SER A 142 4.78 8.22 9.52
C SER A 142 5.49 9.45 8.96
N ILE A 143 4.75 10.27 8.19
CA ILE A 143 5.23 11.59 7.79
C ILE A 143 4.71 12.57 8.83
N PRO A 144 5.59 13.22 9.62
CA PRO A 144 5.15 14.26 10.55
C PRO A 144 4.47 15.36 9.74
N ARG A 145 3.27 15.77 10.15
CA ARG A 145 2.68 17.00 9.61
C ARG A 145 3.60 18.14 9.99
N LYS A 146 4.13 18.88 9.01
CA LYS A 146 4.79 20.17 9.23
C LYS A 146 3.78 21.01 10.04
N PRO A 147 4.14 21.59 11.20
CA PRO A 147 3.23 22.48 11.90
C PRO A 147 2.90 23.60 10.92
N SER A 148 1.64 23.70 10.52
CA SER A 148 1.16 24.84 9.75
C SER A 148 1.59 26.09 10.51
N ALA A 149 2.36 26.95 9.85
CA ALA A 149 2.75 28.23 10.41
C ALA A 149 1.52 28.90 11.02
N LYS A 150 1.60 29.28 12.30
CA LYS A 150 0.54 29.97 13.02
C LYS A 150 0.03 31.08 12.10
N SER A 151 -1.28 31.11 11.86
CA SER A 151 -1.95 32.19 11.15
C SER A 151 -1.47 33.52 11.74
N ASN A 152 -0.80 34.32 10.93
CA ASN A 152 -0.31 35.63 11.33
C ASN A 152 -1.51 36.44 11.81
N ILE A 153 -1.58 36.74 13.11
CA ILE A 153 -2.54 37.66 13.67
C ILE A 153 -2.33 38.97 12.89
N ARG A 154 -3.33 39.39 12.11
CA ARG A 154 -3.29 40.66 11.39
C ARG A 154 -3.28 41.75 12.45
N ASN A 155 -2.11 42.31 12.75
CA ASN A 155 -2.02 43.59 13.44
C ASN A 155 -2.66 44.64 12.53
N THR A 156 -3.93 44.93 12.77
CA THR A 156 -4.57 46.15 12.29
C THR A 156 -3.96 47.32 13.05
N GLY A 157 -2.86 47.87 12.53
CA GLY A 157 -2.36 49.18 12.97
C GLY A 157 -3.43 50.26 12.70
N PRO A 158 -3.42 51.37 13.45
CA PRO A 158 -4.46 52.37 13.36
C PRO A 158 -4.48 52.98 11.95
N ARG A 159 -5.66 52.98 11.35
CA ARG A 159 -5.93 53.53 10.01
C ARG A 159 -5.75 55.05 10.09
N ILE A 160 -4.65 55.57 9.56
CA ILE A 160 -4.45 57.02 9.41
C ILE A 160 -5.57 57.54 8.49
N VAL A 161 -6.52 58.26 9.07
CA VAL A 161 -7.55 58.99 8.32
C VAL A 161 -6.88 60.20 7.70
N ARG A 162 -6.71 60.21 6.38
CA ARG A 162 -6.34 61.42 5.65
C ARG A 162 -7.49 62.43 5.76
N MET A 163 -7.30 63.48 6.56
CA MET A 163 -8.16 64.66 6.55
C MET A 163 -8.08 65.32 5.16
N LYS A 164 -9.23 65.61 4.57
CA LYS A 164 -9.36 66.36 3.32
C LYS A 164 -9.39 67.85 3.70
N THR A 165 -8.33 68.59 3.37
CA THR A 165 -8.31 70.05 3.52
C THR A 165 -9.02 70.67 2.33
N ASP A 166 -10.22 71.21 2.57
CA ASP A 166 -10.93 72.03 1.59
C ASP A 166 -10.57 73.51 1.84
N LYS A 167 -9.65 74.05 1.04
CA LYS A 167 -9.39 75.49 0.97
C LYS A 167 -10.20 76.07 -0.19
N ARG A 168 -11.47 76.41 0.07
CA ARG A 168 -12.17 77.46 -0.69
C ARG A 168 -13.32 78.03 0.14
N SER A 169 -12.98 78.93 1.07
CA SER A 169 -13.93 79.88 1.62
C SER A 169 -14.26 80.91 0.53
N THR A 170 -15.46 80.84 -0.04
CA THR A 170 -16.07 81.97 -0.76
C THR A 170 -16.47 82.99 0.29
N ILE A 171 -15.66 84.02 0.47
CA ILE A 171 -16.04 85.22 1.19
C ILE A 171 -16.78 86.11 0.19
N SER A 172 -18.01 86.45 0.55
CA SER A 172 -18.90 87.40 -0.10
C SER A 172 -18.32 88.82 -0.07
N ASP A 173 -18.26 89.49 -1.21
CA ASP A 173 -18.01 90.93 -1.31
C ASP A 173 -19.29 91.73 -0.96
N PRO A 174 -19.24 92.66 0.00
CA PRO A 174 -20.14 93.80 0.05
C PRO A 174 -19.46 95.01 -0.61
N THR A 175 -20.06 95.49 -1.70
CA THR A 175 -20.17 96.88 -2.17
C THR A 175 -19.11 97.90 -1.76
N GLN A 176 -18.55 98.64 -2.73
CA GLN A 176 -18.78 100.10 -2.85
C GLN A 176 -18.18 100.73 -4.12
N SER A 177 -18.95 101.64 -4.69
CA SER A 177 -18.51 102.88 -5.37
C SER A 177 -17.62 103.74 -4.48
#